data_AF-A0AAD5NTJ5-F1
#
_entry.id   AF-A0AAD5NTJ5-F1
#
_cell.length_a   1.000
_cell.length_b   1.000
_cell.length_c   1.000
_cell.angle_alpha   90.00
_cell.angle_beta   90.00
_cell.angle_gamma   90.00
#
_symmetry.space_group_name_H-M   'P 1'
#
loop_
_entity.id
_entity.type
_entity.pdbx_description
1 polymer ?
#
loop_
_entity_poly.entity_id
_entity_poly.type
_entity_poly.pdbx_seq_one_letter_code
_entity_poly.pdbx_strand_id
1 'polypeptide(L)'
;MTIDKRGLEAVEKLKDESDHVVFRQVDVADPHSIASLAEFIKTQFGKLDIMSLLSLQKKHTHLTLMAARKPGLIALFDVDGTLTAPRKASTPKMLEFMRELRKVITVGVVGGSDLVKISEQLGNSVINDYDYVFSENGLVAHKDGKLTGTESLKSFLGDEKLKEIINFTLHYIADLDIPIKRGTFIEFRSGMINVSPIGRNCSQEERDEFEKYDKVHNIRPKMVSVLREKFAHFNLTFSIGGQISFDVFPQGWDKTYCLRYLDEFQEIHFFGDKTYKGGNDHEIYESERTVGHTVTSPDDTMEQCKALFFS
;
A
#
# COMPACT_ATOMS: atom_id res chain seq x y z
N MET A 1 -53.87 -13.91 -21.15
CA MET A 1 -53.95 -14.16 -19.70
C MET A 1 -53.58 -12.88 -18.98
N THR A 2 -54.39 -12.43 -18.03
CA THR A 2 -54.10 -11.25 -17.19
C THR A 2 -52.85 -11.52 -16.32
N ILE A 3 -52.16 -10.45 -15.92
CA ILE A 3 -50.92 -10.53 -15.10
C ILE A 3 -51.16 -11.36 -13.83
N ASP A 4 -52.34 -11.23 -13.22
CA ASP A 4 -52.73 -11.98 -12.02
C ASP A 4 -52.74 -13.50 -12.22
N LYS A 5 -53.21 -13.99 -13.38
CA LYS A 5 -53.21 -15.44 -13.66
C LYS A 5 -51.80 -16.01 -13.79
N ARG A 6 -50.87 -15.24 -14.35
CA ARG A 6 -49.46 -15.65 -14.47
C ARG A 6 -48.75 -15.68 -13.12
N GLY A 7 -49.11 -14.76 -12.22
CA GLY A 7 -48.59 -14.74 -10.84
C GLY A 7 -49.03 -15.98 -10.06
N LEU A 8 -50.32 -16.33 -10.11
CA LEU A 8 -50.87 -17.50 -9.43
C LEU A 8 -50.27 -18.82 -9.95
N GLU A 9 -50.12 -18.97 -11.27
CA GLU A 9 -49.47 -20.15 -11.87
C GLU A 9 -47.98 -20.28 -11.47
N ALA A 10 -47.27 -19.16 -11.33
CA ALA A 10 -45.88 -19.18 -10.86
C ALA A 10 -45.78 -19.59 -9.38
N VAL A 11 -46.73 -19.16 -8.54
CA VAL A 11 -46.82 -19.57 -7.15
C VAL A 11 -47.09 -21.08 -7.03
N GLU A 12 -48.00 -21.63 -7.84
CA GLU A 12 -48.29 -23.07 -7.81
C GLU A 12 -47.08 -23.90 -8.22
N LYS A 13 -46.35 -23.52 -9.27
CA LYS A 13 -45.13 -24.24 -9.70
C LYS A 13 -44.02 -24.20 -8.66
N LEU A 14 -43.82 -23.06 -8.01
CA LEU A 14 -42.74 -22.89 -7.03
C LEU A 14 -43.04 -23.55 -5.67
N LYS A 15 -44.31 -23.81 -5.36
CA LYS A 15 -44.68 -24.60 -4.16
C LYS A 15 -44.21 -26.06 -4.27
N ASP A 16 -44.16 -26.62 -5.47
CA ASP A 16 -43.71 -28.00 -5.69
C ASP A 16 -42.18 -28.14 -5.68
N GLU A 17 -41.42 -27.03 -5.73
CA GLU A 17 -39.95 -27.05 -5.83
C GLU A 17 -39.23 -26.86 -4.48
N SER A 18 -39.84 -26.26 -3.46
CA SER A 18 -39.18 -26.02 -2.16
C SER A 18 -40.12 -25.59 -1.03
N ASP A 19 -40.01 -26.26 0.13
CA ASP A 19 -40.71 -25.91 1.37
C ASP A 19 -40.24 -24.59 2.02
N HIS A 20 -39.17 -23.99 1.49
CA HIS A 20 -38.58 -22.75 2.02
C HIS A 20 -39.08 -21.48 1.33
N VAL A 21 -40.09 -21.57 0.45
CA VAL A 21 -40.63 -20.42 -0.27
C VAL A 21 -41.88 -19.89 0.42
N VAL A 22 -41.80 -18.65 0.91
CA VAL A 22 -42.95 -17.96 1.52
C VAL A 22 -43.57 -17.00 0.51
N PHE A 23 -44.85 -17.20 0.21
CA PHE A 23 -45.60 -16.31 -0.69
C PHE A 23 -46.44 -15.33 0.11
N ARG A 24 -46.34 -14.05 -0.25
CA ARG A 24 -47.20 -13.01 0.30
C ARG A 24 -47.63 -12.07 -0.81
N GLN A 25 -48.94 -11.86 -0.91
CA GLN A 25 -49.49 -10.88 -1.83
C GLN A 25 -49.23 -9.47 -1.29
N VAL A 26 -48.82 -8.56 -2.16
CA VAL A 26 -48.54 -7.17 -1.83
C VAL A 26 -49.29 -6.31 -2.83
N ASP A 27 -50.21 -5.50 -2.34
CA ASP A 27 -50.71 -4.37 -3.10
C ASP A 27 -49.72 -3.21 -2.94
N VAL A 28 -49.13 -2.76 -4.04
CA VAL A 28 -48.14 -1.68 -4.10
C VAL A 28 -48.79 -0.29 -4.10
N ALA A 29 -50.11 -0.22 -4.29
CA ALA A 29 -50.87 1.03 -4.20
C ALA A 29 -51.37 1.31 -2.78
N ASP A 30 -51.35 0.32 -1.88
CA ASP A 30 -51.76 0.45 -0.49
C ASP A 30 -50.53 0.54 0.47
N PRO A 31 -50.29 1.70 1.10
CA PRO A 31 -49.20 1.88 2.06
C PRO A 31 -49.27 0.93 3.27
N HIS A 32 -50.46 0.49 3.68
CA HIS A 32 -50.60 -0.44 4.81
C HIS A 32 -50.17 -1.86 4.44
N SER A 33 -50.50 -2.32 3.23
CA SER A 33 -49.98 -3.55 2.63
C SER A 33 -48.45 -3.56 2.58
N ILE A 34 -47.83 -2.46 2.14
CA ILE A 34 -46.35 -2.32 2.08
C ILE A 34 -45.74 -2.35 3.49
N ALA A 35 -46.31 -1.60 4.44
CA ALA A 35 -45.82 -1.56 5.82
C ALA A 35 -45.91 -2.94 6.49
N SER A 36 -47.00 -3.67 6.26
CA SER A 36 -47.19 -5.03 6.75
C SER A 36 -46.12 -5.98 6.19
N LEU A 37 -45.74 -5.84 4.91
CA LEU A 37 -44.66 -6.61 4.30
C LEU A 37 -43.31 -6.30 4.94
N ALA A 38 -42.99 -5.02 5.12
CA ALA A 38 -41.74 -4.60 5.73
C ALA A 38 -41.59 -5.17 7.15
N GLU A 39 -42.66 -5.11 7.96
CA GLU A 39 -42.63 -5.65 9.32
C GLU A 39 -42.50 -7.17 9.35
N PHE A 40 -43.17 -7.86 8.43
CA PHE A 40 -43.03 -9.31 8.28
C PHE A 40 -41.59 -9.70 7.94
N ILE A 41 -40.97 -9.03 6.96
CA ILE A 41 -39.58 -9.28 6.56
C ILE A 41 -38.63 -9.05 7.74
N LYS A 42 -38.83 -7.96 8.48
CA LYS A 42 -38.05 -7.63 9.66
C LYS A 42 -38.21 -8.67 10.78
N THR A 43 -39.44 -9.13 11.01
CA THR A 43 -39.74 -10.11 12.08
C THR A 43 -39.20 -11.49 11.75
N GLN A 44 -39.37 -11.96 10.51
CA GLN A 44 -38.99 -13.32 10.12
C GLN A 44 -37.52 -13.44 9.69
N PHE A 45 -36.95 -12.38 9.10
CA PHE A 45 -35.62 -12.43 8.48
C PHE A 45 -34.66 -11.34 8.98
N GLY A 46 -35.10 -10.46 9.89
CA GLY A 46 -34.29 -9.38 10.45
C GLY A 46 -34.12 -8.18 9.51
N LYS A 47 -33.53 -8.41 8.33
CA LYS A 47 -33.32 -7.39 7.28
C LYS A 47 -33.33 -8.04 5.89
N LEU A 48 -33.76 -7.31 4.87
CA LEU A 48 -33.65 -7.72 3.47
C LEU A 48 -32.43 -7.04 2.85
N ASP A 49 -31.47 -7.82 2.35
CA ASP A 49 -30.28 -7.32 1.65
C ASP A 49 -30.29 -7.87 0.22
N ILE A 50 -30.57 -7.03 -0.77
CA ILE A 50 -30.80 -7.44 -2.17
C ILE A 50 -29.48 -7.53 -2.96
N MET A 51 -28.33 -7.27 -2.34
CA MET A 51 -27.01 -7.29 -3.00
C MET A 51 -26.35 -8.68 -3.00
N SER A 52 -27.01 -9.73 -3.53
CA SER A 52 -26.32 -10.98 -3.96
C SER A 52 -27.22 -11.98 -4.71
N LEU A 53 -27.77 -11.62 -5.88
CA LEU A 53 -28.52 -12.57 -6.73
C LEU A 53 -27.65 -13.40 -7.70
N LEU A 54 -26.37 -13.63 -7.38
CA LEU A 54 -25.48 -14.53 -8.13
C LEU A 54 -24.98 -15.74 -7.33
N SER A 55 -25.41 -15.95 -6.08
CA SER A 55 -24.92 -17.08 -5.25
C SER A 55 -25.92 -18.21 -5.02
N LEU A 56 -27.13 -18.14 -5.58
CA LEU A 56 -28.22 -19.09 -5.30
C LEU A 56 -28.13 -20.45 -6.03
N GLN A 57 -26.95 -20.87 -6.51
CA GLN A 57 -26.73 -22.21 -7.05
C GLN A 57 -25.82 -23.13 -6.23
N LYS A 58 -25.44 -22.79 -4.99
CA LYS A 58 -24.71 -23.73 -4.12
C LYS A 58 -25.20 -23.69 -2.67
N LYS A 59 -26.38 -24.26 -2.42
CA LYS A 59 -26.75 -24.75 -1.09
C LYS A 59 -26.58 -26.27 -1.05
N HIS A 60 -25.32 -26.70 -0.93
CA HIS A 60 -25.00 -27.81 -0.03
C HIS A 60 -24.16 -27.21 1.09
N THR A 61 -24.74 -27.23 2.28
CA THR A 61 -24.11 -27.14 3.60
C THR A 61 -22.58 -27.11 3.62
N HIS A 62 -22.02 -25.91 3.65
CA HIS A 62 -20.93 -25.58 4.56
C HIS A 62 -21.28 -24.20 5.14
N LEU A 63 -21.77 -24.21 6.38
CA LEU A 63 -21.73 -23.01 7.22
C LEU A 63 -20.23 -22.77 7.47
N THR A 64 -19.55 -22.12 6.52
CA THR A 64 -18.19 -21.66 6.74
C THR A 64 -18.31 -20.59 7.80
N LEU A 65 -18.04 -20.96 9.06
CA LEU A 65 -17.62 -20.03 10.08
C LEU A 65 -16.64 -19.09 9.37
N MET A 66 -16.98 -17.82 9.17
CA MET A 66 -15.94 -16.85 8.80
C MET A 66 -14.98 -16.90 9.97
N ALA A 67 -13.83 -17.57 9.78
CA ALA A 67 -12.82 -17.64 10.80
C ALA A 67 -12.54 -16.20 11.22
N ALA A 68 -12.70 -15.90 12.51
CA ALA A 68 -12.30 -14.60 13.03
C ALA A 68 -10.83 -14.40 12.61
N ARG A 69 -10.51 -13.20 12.09
CA ARG A 69 -9.12 -12.88 11.70
C ARG A 69 -8.18 -13.30 12.82
N LYS A 70 -7.04 -13.88 12.48
CA LYS A 70 -6.01 -14.25 13.48
C LYS A 70 -5.63 -12.98 14.27
N PRO A 71 -6.02 -12.86 15.56
CA PRO A 71 -5.83 -11.62 16.30
C PRO A 71 -4.34 -11.40 16.59
N GLY A 72 -3.89 -10.15 16.60
CA GLY A 72 -2.49 -9.80 16.88
C GLY A 72 -1.50 -10.10 15.74
N LEU A 73 -1.98 -10.51 14.56
CA LEU A 73 -1.17 -10.76 13.37
C LEU A 73 -1.49 -9.79 12.22
N ILE A 74 -0.43 -9.28 11.59
CA ILE A 74 -0.49 -8.49 10.36
C ILE A 74 0.55 -8.98 9.35
N ALA A 75 0.21 -8.92 8.07
CA ALA A 75 1.18 -9.01 6.97
C ALA A 75 1.29 -7.67 6.24
N LEU A 76 2.52 -7.17 6.14
CA LEU A 76 2.91 -6.00 5.38
C LEU A 76 3.51 -6.41 4.04
N PHE A 77 3.17 -5.67 2.99
CA PHE A 77 3.65 -5.93 1.64
C PHE A 77 4.30 -4.68 1.07
N ASP A 78 5.52 -4.82 0.56
CA ASP A 78 6.00 -3.91 -0.48
C ASP A 78 5.03 -3.92 -1.69
N VAL A 79 5.08 -2.87 -2.51
CA VAL A 79 4.21 -2.74 -3.68
C VAL A 79 4.90 -3.22 -4.96
N ASP A 80 6.04 -2.64 -5.33
CA ASP A 80 6.61 -2.74 -6.67
C ASP A 80 7.63 -3.87 -6.80
N GLY A 81 7.24 -4.96 -7.48
CA GLY A 81 8.01 -6.22 -7.50
C GLY A 81 7.40 -7.29 -6.58
N THR A 82 6.67 -6.85 -5.56
CA THR A 82 6.06 -7.72 -4.53
C THR A 82 4.57 -7.98 -4.79
N LEU A 83 3.75 -6.94 -4.93
CA LEU A 83 2.31 -7.07 -5.28
C LEU A 83 2.05 -6.83 -6.77
N THR A 84 2.94 -6.08 -7.43
CA THR A 84 2.84 -5.79 -8.86
C THR A 84 4.13 -6.17 -9.57
N ALA A 85 4.04 -6.36 -10.89
CA ALA A 85 5.26 -6.38 -11.70
C ALA A 85 5.88 -4.96 -11.70
N PRO A 86 7.22 -4.83 -11.81
CA PRO A 86 7.89 -3.54 -11.72
C PRO A 86 7.26 -2.45 -12.62
N ARG A 87 6.84 -1.35 -11.98
CA ARG A 87 6.18 -0.17 -12.57
C ARG A 87 4.89 -0.46 -13.33
N LYS A 88 4.18 -1.54 -12.98
CA LYS A 88 2.89 -1.91 -13.59
C LYS A 88 1.77 -1.92 -12.54
N ALA A 89 0.54 -1.88 -13.04
CA ALA A 89 -0.64 -2.10 -12.23
C ALA A 89 -0.74 -3.57 -11.77
N SER A 90 -1.38 -3.78 -10.62
CA SER A 90 -1.68 -5.09 -10.07
C SER A 90 -2.66 -5.84 -10.98
N THR A 91 -2.53 -7.16 -11.01
CA THR A 91 -3.43 -8.01 -11.78
C THR A 91 -4.74 -8.22 -11.02
N PRO A 92 -5.89 -8.43 -11.71
CA PRO A 92 -7.14 -8.78 -11.04
C PRO A 92 -7.01 -10.01 -10.14
N LYS A 93 -6.17 -10.99 -10.53
CA LYS A 93 -5.85 -12.18 -9.73
C LYS A 93 -5.22 -11.81 -8.39
N MET A 94 -4.25 -10.90 -8.38
CA MET A 94 -3.59 -10.45 -7.16
C MET A 94 -4.55 -9.62 -6.29
N LEU A 95 -5.30 -8.68 -6.87
CA LEU A 95 -6.27 -7.88 -6.11
C LEU A 95 -7.32 -8.75 -5.41
N GLU A 96 -7.84 -9.77 -6.11
CA GLU A 96 -8.76 -10.72 -5.51
C GLU A 96 -8.11 -11.56 -4.43
N PHE A 97 -6.86 -12.00 -4.64
CA PHE A 97 -6.09 -12.71 -3.61
C PHE A 97 -5.92 -11.87 -2.34
N MET A 98 -5.57 -10.59 -2.46
CA MET A 98 -5.40 -9.71 -1.30
C MET A 98 -6.71 -9.51 -0.54
N ARG A 99 -7.86 -9.46 -1.24
CA ARG A 99 -9.18 -9.42 -0.61
C ARG A 99 -9.48 -10.69 0.19
N GLU A 100 -9.16 -11.87 -0.35
CA GLU A 100 -9.32 -13.13 0.37
C GLU A 100 -8.37 -13.22 1.57
N LEU A 101 -7.10 -12.81 1.40
CA LEU A 101 -6.12 -12.78 2.49
C LEU A 101 -6.59 -11.87 3.64
N ARG A 102 -7.15 -10.70 3.31
CA ARG A 102 -7.71 -9.74 4.27
C ARG A 102 -8.90 -10.28 5.07
N LYS A 103 -9.55 -11.36 4.62
CA LYS A 103 -10.58 -12.04 5.44
C LYS A 103 -9.97 -12.90 6.55
N VAL A 104 -8.72 -13.34 6.38
CA VAL A 104 -8.04 -14.28 7.28
C VAL A 104 -7.11 -13.55 8.26
N ILE A 105 -6.45 -12.49 7.81
CA ILE A 105 -5.46 -11.73 8.59
C ILE A 105 -5.62 -10.22 8.37
N THR A 106 -4.96 -9.42 9.22
CA THR A 106 -4.80 -7.98 8.95
C THR A 106 -3.77 -7.80 7.84
N VAL A 107 -4.06 -6.94 6.87
CA VAL A 107 -3.19 -6.70 5.71
C VAL A 107 -2.84 -5.23 5.59
N GLY A 108 -1.55 -4.93 5.48
CA GLY A 108 -1.04 -3.60 5.21
C GLY A 108 -0.15 -3.54 3.98
N VAL A 109 -0.06 -2.38 3.33
CA VAL A 109 0.90 -2.11 2.25
C VAL A 109 1.86 -1.00 2.66
N VAL A 110 3.13 -1.11 2.28
CA VAL A 110 4.17 -0.10 2.56
C VAL A 110 5.03 0.15 1.33
N GLY A 111 5.01 1.40 0.85
CA GLY A 111 5.78 1.82 -0.32
C GLY A 111 6.52 3.13 -0.07
N GLY A 112 7.69 3.29 -0.68
CA GLY A 112 8.44 4.55 -0.65
C GLY A 112 7.85 5.65 -1.54
N SER A 113 6.89 5.30 -2.39
CA SER A 113 6.17 6.24 -3.25
C SER A 113 5.03 6.95 -2.50
N ASP A 114 4.60 8.09 -3.05
CA ASP A 114 3.37 8.76 -2.62
C ASP A 114 2.12 7.90 -2.87
N LEU A 115 1.02 8.29 -2.23
CA LEU A 115 -0.26 7.57 -2.32
C LEU A 115 -0.80 7.51 -3.76
N VAL A 116 -0.52 8.52 -4.60
CA VAL A 116 -0.99 8.56 -5.98
C VAL A 116 -0.40 7.41 -6.77
N LYS A 117 0.93 7.22 -6.71
CA LYS A 117 1.61 6.10 -7.35
C LYS A 117 1.18 4.75 -6.81
N ILE A 118 1.01 4.63 -5.49
CA ILE A 118 0.47 3.39 -4.90
C ILE A 118 -0.93 3.11 -5.44
N SER A 119 -1.77 4.14 -5.60
CA SER A 119 -3.13 4.01 -6.16
C SER A 119 -3.13 3.65 -7.64
N GLU A 120 -2.19 4.18 -8.43
CA GLU A 120 -1.99 3.77 -9.84
C GLU A 120 -1.66 2.27 -9.95
N GLN A 121 -0.94 1.73 -8.96
CA GLN A 121 -0.54 0.32 -8.94
C GLN A 121 -1.62 -0.60 -8.36
N LEU A 122 -2.26 -0.22 -7.25
CA LEU A 122 -3.18 -1.10 -6.50
C LEU A 122 -4.67 -0.76 -6.68
N GLY A 123 -4.97 0.34 -7.37
CA GLY A 123 -6.33 0.83 -7.60
C GLY A 123 -6.69 2.03 -6.72
N ASN A 124 -7.65 2.84 -7.19
CA ASN A 124 -8.05 4.09 -6.55
C ASN A 124 -8.71 3.91 -5.16
N SER A 125 -9.17 2.71 -4.83
CA SER A 125 -9.78 2.36 -3.55
C SER A 125 -8.78 1.83 -2.51
N VAL A 126 -7.46 1.91 -2.78
CA VAL A 126 -6.40 1.29 -1.97
C VAL A 126 -6.53 1.56 -0.46
N ILE A 127 -6.87 2.79 -0.04
CA ILE A 127 -7.04 3.15 1.38
C ILE A 127 -8.15 2.38 2.10
N ASN A 128 -9.12 1.84 1.35
CA ASN A 128 -10.24 1.06 1.86
C ASN A 128 -10.06 -0.45 1.60
N ASP A 129 -9.24 -0.81 0.62
CA ASP A 129 -9.00 -2.21 0.24
C ASP A 129 -8.07 -2.92 1.22
N TYR A 130 -7.17 -2.18 1.87
CA TYR A 130 -6.23 -2.67 2.88
C TYR A 130 -6.56 -2.09 4.26
N ASP A 131 -6.21 -2.82 5.33
CA ASP A 131 -6.42 -2.33 6.70
C ASP A 131 -5.44 -1.20 7.03
N TYR A 132 -4.22 -1.29 6.52
CA TYR A 132 -3.18 -0.26 6.62
C TYR A 132 -2.60 0.12 5.25
N VAL A 133 -2.40 1.41 5.00
CA VAL A 133 -1.71 1.92 3.81
C VAL A 133 -0.66 2.94 4.24
N PHE A 134 0.61 2.58 4.04
CA PHE A 134 1.77 3.38 4.36
C PHE A 134 2.45 3.86 3.08
N SER A 135 2.13 5.09 2.67
CA SER A 135 2.86 5.79 1.61
C SER A 135 4.06 6.54 2.17
N GLU A 136 5.07 6.76 1.34
CA GLU A 136 6.33 7.40 1.72
C GLU A 136 6.94 6.74 2.97
N ASN A 137 7.05 5.41 2.95
CA ASN A 137 7.53 4.55 4.05
C ASN A 137 6.71 4.63 5.35
N GLY A 138 5.52 5.22 5.32
CA GLY A 138 4.68 5.43 6.50
C GLY A 138 4.73 6.84 7.07
N LEU A 139 5.42 7.78 6.40
CA LEU A 139 5.26 9.21 6.71
C LEU A 139 3.81 9.63 6.54
N VAL A 140 3.10 9.08 5.55
CA VAL A 140 1.65 9.21 5.42
C VAL A 140 1.01 7.85 5.64
N ALA A 141 0.27 7.71 6.73
CA ALA A 141 -0.31 6.46 7.21
C ALA A 141 -1.84 6.52 7.25
N HIS A 142 -2.50 5.57 6.59
CA HIS A 142 -3.93 5.37 6.67
C HIS A 142 -4.24 4.04 7.38
N LYS A 143 -5.25 4.05 8.26
CA LYS A 143 -5.84 2.86 8.90
C LYS A 143 -7.34 2.88 8.68
N ASP A 144 -7.91 1.80 8.16
CA ASP A 144 -9.35 1.68 7.88
C ASP A 144 -9.93 2.87 7.09
N GLY A 145 -9.22 3.27 6.03
CA GLY A 145 -9.60 4.41 5.18
C GLY A 145 -9.37 5.80 5.80
N LYS A 146 -8.89 5.90 7.04
CA LYS A 146 -8.68 7.17 7.75
C LYS A 146 -7.21 7.51 7.87
N LEU A 147 -6.86 8.78 7.64
CA LEU A 147 -5.52 9.29 7.92
C LEU A 147 -5.24 9.21 9.43
N THR A 148 -4.16 8.53 9.79
CA THR A 148 -3.74 8.31 11.20
C THR A 148 -2.40 8.95 11.53
N GLY A 149 -1.57 9.20 10.53
CA GLY A 149 -0.29 9.90 10.70
C GLY A 149 0.12 10.60 9.42
N THR A 150 0.68 11.80 9.58
CA THR A 150 1.38 12.53 8.52
C THR A 150 2.62 13.15 9.13
N GLU A 151 3.74 13.07 8.45
CA GLU A 151 5.01 13.70 8.83
C GLU A 151 5.74 14.17 7.58
N SER A 152 6.53 15.22 7.72
CA SER A 152 7.35 15.76 6.64
C SER A 152 8.73 16.17 7.13
N LEU A 153 9.70 16.18 6.24
CA LEU A 153 11.06 16.62 6.54
C LEU A 153 11.07 18.03 7.12
N LYS A 154 10.18 18.90 6.63
CA LYS A 154 10.02 20.27 7.11
C LYS A 154 9.57 20.31 8.56
N SER A 155 8.51 19.58 8.92
CA SER A 155 8.01 19.55 10.29
C SER A 155 9.00 18.89 11.24
N PHE A 156 9.76 17.88 10.78
CA PHE A 156 10.75 17.17 11.59
C PHE A 156 12.03 17.98 11.85
N LEU A 157 12.65 18.56 10.81
CA LEU A 157 13.91 19.29 10.95
C LEU A 157 13.74 20.77 11.31
N GLY A 158 12.66 21.40 10.84
CA GLY A 158 12.45 22.84 10.92
C GLY A 158 13.25 23.64 9.87
N ASP A 159 12.78 24.85 9.59
CA ASP A 159 13.33 25.71 8.52
C ASP A 159 14.79 26.11 8.76
N GLU A 160 15.23 26.27 10.01
CA GLU A 160 16.62 26.66 10.31
C GLU A 160 17.64 25.59 9.92
N LYS A 161 17.40 24.33 10.32
CA LYS A 161 18.26 23.20 9.95
C LYS A 161 18.22 22.93 8.45
N LEU A 162 17.03 23.03 7.85
CA LEU A 162 16.86 22.87 6.41
C LEU A 162 17.64 23.93 5.62
N LYS A 163 17.54 25.19 6.03
CA LYS A 163 18.31 26.30 5.43
C LYS A 163 19.82 26.04 5.55
N GLU A 164 20.28 25.56 6.70
CA GLU A 164 21.70 25.26 6.92
C GLU A 164 22.24 24.19 5.95
N ILE A 165 21.56 23.04 5.85
CA ILE A 165 22.00 21.96 4.95
C ILE A 165 21.87 22.35 3.48
N ILE A 166 20.79 23.06 3.11
CA ILE A 166 20.57 23.52 1.73
C ILE A 166 21.65 24.52 1.32
N ASN A 167 21.94 25.53 2.15
CA ASN A 167 22.96 26.53 1.86
C ASN A 167 24.33 25.88 1.67
N PHE A 168 24.73 25.00 2.60
CA PHE A 168 26.01 24.30 2.46
C PHE A 168 26.07 23.43 1.20
N THR A 169 25.00 22.70 0.90
CA THR A 169 24.92 21.85 -0.29
C THR A 169 25.03 22.68 -1.57
N LEU A 170 24.36 23.83 -1.65
CA LEU A 170 24.43 24.73 -2.80
C LEU A 170 25.84 25.32 -2.97
N HIS A 171 26.48 25.75 -1.89
CA HIS A 171 27.86 26.23 -1.94
C HIS A 171 28.82 25.12 -2.41
N TYR A 172 28.70 23.92 -1.86
CA TYR A 172 29.50 22.77 -2.27
C TYR A 172 29.34 22.47 -3.77
N ILE A 173 28.09 22.48 -4.28
CA ILE A 173 27.82 22.24 -5.70
C ILE A 173 28.34 23.39 -6.58
N ALA A 174 28.29 24.63 -6.11
CA ALA A 174 28.82 25.78 -6.85
C ALA A 174 30.32 25.62 -7.13
N ASP A 175 31.09 25.22 -6.11
CA ASP A 175 32.54 25.06 -6.19
C ASP A 175 32.99 23.72 -6.78
N LEU A 176 32.07 22.76 -6.94
CA LEU A 176 32.38 21.44 -7.47
C LEU A 176 32.80 21.51 -8.95
N ASP A 177 34.01 21.03 -9.27
CA ASP A 177 34.48 20.92 -10.65
C ASP A 177 34.02 19.61 -11.29
N ILE A 178 33.06 19.70 -12.21
CA ILE A 178 32.55 18.57 -13.01
C ILE A 178 32.29 19.03 -14.46
N PRO A 179 32.37 18.13 -15.46
CA PRO A 179 32.29 18.52 -16.87
C PRO A 179 31.00 19.25 -17.25
N ILE A 180 29.89 18.89 -16.62
CA ILE A 180 28.55 19.39 -16.95
C ILE A 180 27.79 19.72 -15.66
N LYS A 181 27.16 20.90 -15.63
CA LYS A 181 26.12 21.29 -14.67
C LYS A 181 24.85 21.70 -15.43
N ARG A 182 23.70 21.36 -14.88
CA ARG A 182 22.36 21.68 -15.41
C ARG A 182 21.56 22.44 -14.35
N GLY A 183 20.42 21.91 -13.92
CA GLY A 183 19.53 22.53 -12.94
C GLY A 183 18.79 21.48 -12.11
N THR A 184 18.06 21.94 -11.09
CA THR A 184 17.48 21.08 -10.03
C THR A 184 18.57 20.24 -9.35
N PHE A 185 19.51 20.95 -8.71
CA PHE A 185 20.58 20.35 -7.90
C PHE A 185 20.06 19.80 -6.58
N ILE A 186 19.02 20.41 -6.05
CA ILE A 186 18.32 20.04 -4.83
C ILE A 186 16.83 19.96 -5.18
N GLU A 187 16.23 18.79 -5.00
CA GLU A 187 14.80 18.56 -5.14
C GLU A 187 14.23 18.25 -3.75
N PHE A 188 13.39 19.15 -3.23
CA PHE A 188 12.72 18.97 -1.95
C PHE A 188 11.49 18.08 -2.14
N ARG A 189 11.37 17.03 -1.34
CA ARG A 189 10.20 16.14 -1.28
C ARG A 189 9.64 16.14 0.14
N SER A 190 8.44 15.61 0.32
CA SER A 190 7.79 15.57 1.64
C SER A 190 8.68 14.84 2.67
N GLY A 191 9.22 13.66 2.33
CA GLY A 191 10.07 12.88 3.24
C GLY A 191 11.59 13.13 3.18
N MET A 192 12.10 13.82 2.17
CA MET A 192 13.54 13.82 1.90
C MET A 192 13.98 14.97 0.99
N ILE A 193 15.29 15.17 0.87
CA ILE A 193 15.90 15.99 -0.17
C ILE A 193 16.68 15.06 -1.11
N ASN A 194 16.44 15.15 -2.41
CA ASN A 194 17.30 14.52 -3.42
C ASN A 194 18.36 15.53 -3.88
N VAL A 195 19.63 15.17 -3.80
CA VAL A 195 20.77 16.01 -4.20
C VAL A 195 21.45 15.42 -5.43
N SER A 196 21.57 16.21 -6.50
CA SER A 196 22.19 15.84 -7.77
C SER A 196 23.31 16.81 -8.12
N PRO A 197 24.59 16.40 -8.12
CA PRO A 197 25.70 17.31 -8.45
C PRO A 197 25.64 17.87 -9.87
N ILE A 198 25.28 17.04 -10.85
CA ILE A 198 25.04 17.47 -12.24
C ILE A 198 23.73 18.25 -12.39
N GLY A 199 22.74 18.02 -11.52
CA GLY A 199 21.37 18.54 -11.61
C GLY A 199 20.43 17.60 -12.37
N ARG A 200 19.18 17.45 -11.91
CA ARG A 200 18.19 16.50 -12.46
C ARG A 200 17.67 16.85 -13.85
N ASN A 201 17.82 18.10 -14.28
CA ASN A 201 17.44 18.56 -15.63
C ASN A 201 18.41 18.12 -16.73
N CYS A 202 19.36 17.23 -16.44
CA CYS A 202 20.24 16.65 -17.46
C CYS A 202 19.52 15.62 -18.35
N SER A 203 19.97 15.47 -19.60
CA SER A 203 19.45 14.47 -20.54
C SER A 203 19.81 13.04 -20.11
N GLN A 204 19.25 12.02 -20.76
CA GLN A 204 19.61 10.64 -20.46
C GLN A 204 21.07 10.33 -20.83
N GLU A 205 21.55 10.88 -21.95
CA GLU A 205 22.95 10.76 -22.36
C GLU A 205 23.89 11.36 -21.29
N GLU A 206 23.53 12.55 -20.78
CA GLU A 206 24.29 13.22 -19.71
C GLU A 206 24.24 12.45 -18.38
N ARG A 207 23.14 11.75 -18.08
CA ARG A 207 23.06 10.83 -16.92
C ARG A 207 24.04 9.69 -17.05
N ASP A 208 24.08 9.06 -18.21
CA ASP A 208 24.96 7.92 -18.50
C ASP A 208 26.43 8.33 -18.44
N GLU A 209 26.77 9.53 -18.94
CA GLU A 209 28.11 10.10 -18.88
C GLU A 209 28.50 10.49 -17.45
N PHE A 210 27.61 11.15 -16.70
CA PHE A 210 27.86 11.49 -15.30
C PHE A 210 28.03 10.25 -14.44
N GLU A 211 27.27 9.18 -14.67
CA GLU A 211 27.42 7.93 -13.92
C GLU A 211 28.80 7.32 -14.14
N LYS A 212 29.29 7.29 -15.38
CA LYS A 212 30.65 6.81 -15.70
C LYS A 212 31.71 7.70 -15.05
N TYR A 213 31.54 9.02 -15.14
CA TYR A 213 32.44 9.98 -14.53
C TYR A 213 32.48 9.84 -13.00
N ASP A 214 31.32 9.73 -12.36
CA ASP A 214 31.17 9.55 -10.91
C ASP A 214 31.82 8.25 -10.42
N LYS A 215 31.72 7.16 -11.18
CA LYS A 215 32.41 5.88 -10.83
C LYS A 215 33.93 6.00 -10.82
N VAL A 216 34.50 6.85 -11.66
CA VAL A 216 35.96 7.06 -11.74
C VAL A 216 36.41 8.09 -10.69
N HIS A 217 35.69 9.20 -10.59
CA HIS A 217 36.10 10.36 -9.79
C HIS A 217 35.50 10.39 -8.37
N ASN A 218 34.55 9.50 -8.06
CA ASN A 218 33.83 9.36 -6.80
C ASN A 218 33.17 10.67 -6.34
N ILE A 219 32.46 11.34 -7.24
CA ILE A 219 31.86 12.66 -6.97
C ILE A 219 30.81 12.58 -5.85
N ARG A 220 29.78 11.74 -6.00
CA ARG A 220 28.73 11.56 -4.99
C ARG A 220 29.27 10.94 -3.70
N PRO A 221 30.11 9.87 -3.71
CA PRO A 221 30.70 9.34 -2.48
C PRO A 221 31.50 10.39 -1.68
N LYS A 222 32.33 11.21 -2.34
CA LYS A 222 33.09 12.27 -1.67
C LYS A 222 32.16 13.33 -1.08
N MET A 223 31.17 13.79 -1.85
CA MET A 223 30.20 14.77 -1.38
C MET A 223 29.38 14.26 -0.18
N VAL A 224 28.92 13.00 -0.24
CA VAL A 224 28.21 12.36 0.87
C VAL A 224 29.09 12.26 2.11
N SER A 225 30.36 11.92 1.98
CA SER A 225 31.30 11.87 3.11
C SER A 225 31.40 13.23 3.81
N VAL A 226 31.57 14.31 3.03
CA VAL A 226 31.67 15.67 3.57
C VAL A 226 30.38 16.11 4.25
N LEU A 227 29.22 15.86 3.63
CA LEU A 227 27.92 16.19 4.20
C LEU A 227 27.66 15.42 5.49
N ARG A 228 27.99 14.12 5.51
CA ARG A 228 27.80 13.26 6.69
C ARG A 228 28.63 13.72 7.87
N GLU A 229 29.89 14.10 7.64
CA GLU A 229 30.76 14.62 8.69
C GLU A 229 30.22 15.96 9.23
N LYS A 230 29.91 16.90 8.33
CA LYS A 230 29.42 18.24 8.71
C LYS A 230 28.10 18.19 9.47
N PHE A 231 27.16 17.36 9.02
CA PHE A 231 25.80 17.27 9.56
C PHE A 231 25.58 16.03 10.43
N ALA A 232 26.64 15.45 11.01
CA ALA A 232 26.53 14.29 11.90
C ALA A 232 25.54 14.53 13.05
N HIS A 233 25.47 15.77 13.54
CA HIS A 233 24.56 16.20 14.60
C HIS A 233 23.09 16.32 14.19
N PHE A 234 22.75 16.20 12.89
CA PHE A 234 21.36 16.20 12.40
C PHE A 234 20.75 14.80 12.33
N ASN A 235 21.56 13.75 12.53
CA ASN A 235 21.13 12.36 12.45
C ASN A 235 20.44 11.99 11.12
N LEU A 236 21.11 12.33 10.01
CA LEU A 236 20.61 12.10 8.65
C LEU A 236 21.27 10.86 8.04
N THR A 237 20.49 10.14 7.23
CA THR A 237 20.93 9.08 6.34
C THR A 237 21.14 9.65 4.94
N PHE A 238 22.20 9.19 4.28
CA PHE A 238 22.58 9.58 2.92
C PHE A 238 22.66 8.32 2.07
N SER A 239 21.79 8.18 1.08
CA SER A 239 21.69 6.99 0.23
C SER A 239 22.00 7.34 -1.22
N ILE A 240 23.11 6.82 -1.75
CA ILE A 240 23.47 6.99 -3.17
C ILE A 240 22.67 5.99 -3.99
N GLY A 241 21.86 6.49 -4.91
CA GLY A 241 20.97 5.67 -5.74
C GLY A 241 20.88 6.18 -7.18
N GLY A 242 20.66 5.27 -8.11
CA GLY A 242 20.57 5.59 -9.54
C GLY A 242 21.85 6.22 -10.10
N GLN A 243 21.69 7.00 -11.17
CA GLN A 243 22.82 7.45 -12.00
C GLN A 243 23.45 8.77 -11.54
N ILE A 244 22.64 9.69 -11.00
CA ILE A 244 23.05 11.10 -10.84
C ILE A 244 22.90 11.70 -9.45
N SER A 245 22.17 11.06 -8.53
CA SER A 245 21.82 11.70 -7.27
C SER A 245 21.99 10.78 -6.06
N PHE A 246 21.72 11.34 -4.89
CA PHE A 246 21.59 10.65 -3.62
C PHE A 246 20.48 11.30 -2.80
N ASP A 247 19.82 10.51 -1.97
CA ASP A 247 18.75 10.96 -1.08
C ASP A 247 19.31 11.29 0.31
N VAL A 248 18.76 12.33 0.93
CA VAL A 248 19.06 12.80 2.28
C VAL A 248 17.77 12.84 3.08
N PHE A 249 17.70 12.03 4.14
CA PHE A 249 16.50 11.89 4.97
C PHE A 249 16.89 11.57 6.42
N PRO A 250 16.03 11.81 7.42
CA PRO A 250 16.30 11.45 8.81
C PRO A 250 16.56 9.96 8.98
N GLN A 251 17.45 9.58 9.89
CA GLN A 251 17.68 8.17 10.21
C GLN A 251 16.37 7.49 10.63
N GLY A 252 16.13 6.28 10.10
CA GLY A 252 14.93 5.49 10.38
C GLY A 252 13.70 5.88 9.55
N TRP A 253 13.83 6.74 8.53
CA TRP A 253 12.77 7.03 7.57
C TRP A 253 12.76 6.07 6.35
N ASP A 254 13.44 4.93 6.47
CA ASP A 254 13.22 3.75 5.64
C ASP A 254 11.88 3.07 6.01
N LYS A 255 11.59 1.90 5.42
CA LYS A 255 10.31 1.21 5.63
C LYS A 255 10.04 0.82 7.08
N THR A 256 11.05 0.72 7.94
CA THR A 256 10.85 0.48 9.37
C THR A 256 10.04 1.59 10.05
N TYR A 257 9.98 2.80 9.46
CA TYR A 257 9.20 3.91 9.99
C TYR A 257 7.72 3.55 10.19
N CYS A 258 7.13 2.71 9.34
CA CYS A 258 5.73 2.33 9.46
C CYS A 258 5.45 1.43 10.70
N LEU A 259 6.47 0.76 11.25
CA LEU A 259 6.30 -0.17 12.36
C LEU A 259 5.82 0.52 13.64
N ARG A 260 6.07 1.84 13.79
CA ARG A 260 5.58 2.65 14.92
C ARG A 260 4.04 2.69 15.03
N TYR A 261 3.32 2.36 13.97
CA TYR A 261 1.85 2.33 13.95
C TYR A 261 1.30 0.95 14.31
N LEU A 262 2.16 -0.04 14.61
CA LEU A 262 1.81 -1.46 14.68
C LEU A 262 2.14 -2.10 16.03
N ASP A 263 2.25 -1.31 17.10
CA ASP A 263 2.59 -1.79 18.44
C ASP A 263 1.55 -2.76 19.05
N GLU A 264 0.34 -2.75 18.51
CA GLU A 264 -0.73 -3.69 18.85
C GLU A 264 -0.55 -5.11 18.28
N PHE A 265 0.36 -5.31 17.32
CA PHE A 265 0.59 -6.60 16.68
C PHE A 265 1.78 -7.32 17.31
N GLN A 266 1.56 -8.60 17.64
CA GLN A 266 2.58 -9.49 18.21
C GLN A 266 3.43 -10.15 17.12
N GLU A 267 2.83 -10.38 15.94
CA GLU A 267 3.47 -11.00 14.80
C GLU A 267 3.26 -10.14 13.55
N ILE A 268 4.36 -9.65 12.97
CA ILE A 268 4.36 -8.79 11.79
C ILE A 268 5.13 -9.51 10.69
N HIS A 269 4.43 -10.05 9.69
CA HIS A 269 5.11 -10.55 8.49
C HIS A 269 5.41 -9.38 7.57
N PHE A 270 6.55 -9.41 6.89
CA PHE A 270 6.88 -8.45 5.83
C PHE A 270 7.31 -9.19 4.57
N PHE A 271 6.70 -8.86 3.43
CA PHE A 271 7.05 -9.41 2.11
C PHE A 271 7.68 -8.30 1.24
N GLY A 272 8.84 -8.58 0.63
CA GLY A 272 9.56 -7.63 -0.22
C GLY A 272 10.47 -8.29 -1.26
N ASP A 273 10.73 -7.60 -2.38
CA ASP A 273 11.57 -8.10 -3.47
C ASP A 273 13.05 -7.69 -3.34
N LYS A 274 13.33 -6.57 -2.65
CA LYS A 274 14.66 -5.97 -2.51
C LYS A 274 15.17 -6.02 -1.08
N THR A 275 15.17 -7.22 -0.52
CA THR A 275 15.62 -7.51 0.86
C THR A 275 17.14 -7.62 1.00
N TYR A 276 17.88 -7.69 -0.11
CA TYR A 276 19.34 -7.69 -0.11
C TYR A 276 19.91 -6.38 0.43
N LYS A 277 21.13 -6.41 0.98
CA LYS A 277 21.81 -5.23 1.52
C LYS A 277 21.87 -4.08 0.50
N GLY A 278 21.27 -2.95 0.85
CA GLY A 278 21.17 -1.75 -0.01
C GLY A 278 19.90 -1.68 -0.87
N GLY A 279 19.07 -2.74 -0.87
CA GLY A 279 17.70 -2.68 -1.34
C GLY A 279 16.80 -1.95 -0.35
N ASN A 280 15.69 -1.39 -0.83
CA ASN A 280 14.78 -0.55 -0.04
C ASN A 280 13.89 -1.34 0.94
N ASP A 281 13.94 -2.67 0.91
CA ASP A 281 13.24 -3.54 1.84
C ASP A 281 14.15 -4.10 2.93
N HIS A 282 15.47 -3.88 2.81
CA HIS A 282 16.47 -4.52 3.66
C HIS A 282 16.24 -4.23 5.15
N GLU A 283 16.05 -2.96 5.52
CA GLU A 283 15.94 -2.56 6.93
C GLU A 283 14.68 -3.11 7.60
N ILE A 284 13.54 -3.14 6.88
CA ILE A 284 12.29 -3.70 7.42
C ILE A 284 12.29 -5.23 7.40
N TYR A 285 12.99 -5.86 6.45
CA TYR A 285 13.18 -7.30 6.38
C TYR A 285 14.05 -7.82 7.52
N GLU A 286 15.13 -7.12 7.86
CA GLU A 286 16.07 -7.48 8.94
C GLU A 286 15.60 -7.00 10.33
N SER A 287 14.46 -6.30 10.42
CA SER A 287 13.96 -5.78 11.70
C SER A 287 13.59 -6.92 12.65
N GLU A 288 14.03 -6.84 13.91
CA GLU A 288 13.65 -7.82 14.95
C GLU A 288 12.13 -7.86 15.20
N ARG A 289 11.39 -6.83 14.77
CA ARG A 289 9.92 -6.77 14.87
C ARG A 289 9.20 -7.54 13.77
N THR A 290 9.90 -7.96 12.71
CA THR A 290 9.28 -8.57 11.53
C THR A 290 9.75 -10.01 11.33
N VAL A 291 8.85 -10.83 10.77
CA VAL A 291 9.20 -12.09 10.11
C VAL A 291 9.29 -11.78 8.63
N GLY A 292 10.52 -11.59 8.13
CA GLY A 292 10.79 -11.20 6.75
C GLY A 292 10.69 -12.36 5.74
N HIS A 293 10.02 -12.11 4.63
CA HIS A 293 9.84 -13.02 3.49
C HIS A 293 10.37 -12.35 2.22
N THR A 294 11.43 -12.91 1.65
CA THR A 294 11.92 -12.46 0.35
C THR A 294 11.06 -13.10 -0.74
N VAL A 295 10.56 -12.28 -1.67
CA VAL A 295 9.80 -12.74 -2.83
C VAL A 295 10.51 -12.36 -4.13
N THR A 296 10.28 -13.13 -5.17
CA THR A 296 10.86 -12.91 -6.50
C THR A 296 9.85 -12.37 -7.51
N SER A 297 8.56 -12.46 -7.20
CA SER A 297 7.47 -12.00 -8.06
C SER A 297 6.14 -11.93 -7.30
N PRO A 298 5.10 -11.28 -7.88
CA PRO A 298 3.74 -11.34 -7.34
C PRO A 298 3.16 -12.75 -7.22
N ASP A 299 3.53 -13.68 -8.10
CA ASP A 299 3.05 -15.07 -8.00
C ASP A 299 3.70 -15.79 -6.81
N ASP A 300 4.99 -15.56 -6.58
CA ASP A 300 5.73 -16.08 -5.41
C ASP A 300 5.15 -15.53 -4.10
N THR A 301 4.81 -14.23 -4.04
CA THR A 301 4.08 -13.64 -2.90
C THR A 301 2.77 -14.38 -2.60
N MET A 302 1.97 -14.71 -3.62
CA MET A 302 0.72 -15.45 -3.43
C MET A 302 0.97 -16.88 -2.94
N GLU A 303 2.00 -17.56 -3.45
CA GLU A 303 2.36 -18.93 -3.05
C GLU A 303 2.80 -19.00 -1.58
N GLN A 304 3.70 -18.10 -1.17
CA GLN A 304 4.17 -18.03 0.21
C GLN A 304 3.02 -17.68 1.17
N CYS A 305 2.18 -16.70 0.84
CA CYS A 305 1.01 -16.35 1.66
C CYS A 305 0.00 -17.51 1.78
N LYS A 306 -0.22 -18.29 0.71
CA LYS A 306 -1.07 -19.49 0.78
C LYS A 306 -0.52 -20.52 1.76
N ALA A 307 0.78 -20.78 1.70
CA ALA A 307 1.43 -21.74 2.59
C ALA A 307 1.40 -21.31 4.06
N LEU A 308 1.50 -20.00 4.34
CA LEU A 308 1.56 -19.46 5.69
C LEU A 308 0.18 -19.25 6.34
N PHE A 309 -0.80 -18.78 5.57
CA PHE A 309 -2.04 -18.24 6.14
C PHE A 309 -3.29 -19.05 5.82
N PHE A 310 -3.27 -19.88 4.77
CA PHE A 310 -4.44 -20.67 4.34
C PHE A 310 -4.31 -22.17 4.64
N SER A 311 -3.25 -22.58 5.35
CA SER A 311 -3.07 -23.93 5.89
C SER A 311 -3.87 -24.16 7.17
#